data_AF-A0A2B5XJS7-F1
#
_entry.id   AF-A0A2B5XJS7-F1
#
_cell.length_a   1.000
_cell.length_b   1.000
_cell.length_c   1.000
_cell.angle_alpha   90.00
_cell.angle_beta   90.00
_cell.angle_gamma   90.00
#
_symmetry.space_group_name_H-M   'P 1'
#
loop_
_entity.id
_entity.type
_entity.pdbx_description
1 polymer ?
#
loop_
_entity_poly.entity_id
_entity_poly.type
_entity_poly.pdbx_seq_one_letter_code
_entity_poly.pdbx_strand_id
1 'polypeptide(L)'
;MNIKTLLEKGKWTIMATGFAIVSSFFFSFLKGYLGVDTGSAEQVNTKIELNFFYLVVPILLAPIIEEWIFRKILPIGLGVLFERINRTVAIIIANGIFAAVHFDWFFFPYFINGCLYAWSYEKTGDLKVPILSHILYNSFVFFVTSILYS
;
A
#
# COMPACT_ATOMS: atom_id res chain seq x y z
N MET A 1 -7.07 23.73 -11.59
CA MET A 1 -7.83 22.68 -10.87
C MET A 1 -8.81 23.37 -9.94
N ASN A 2 -10.08 22.93 -9.90
CA ASN A 2 -11.08 23.52 -9.01
C ASN A 2 -10.80 23.13 -7.55
N ILE A 3 -10.97 24.06 -6.60
CA ILE A 3 -10.76 23.84 -5.16
C ILE A 3 -11.58 22.65 -4.63
N LYS A 4 -12.81 22.44 -5.13
CA LYS A 4 -13.66 21.30 -4.75
C LYS A 4 -13.01 19.96 -5.13
N THR A 5 -12.43 19.88 -6.32
CA THR A 5 -11.73 18.68 -6.79
C THR A 5 -10.47 18.41 -5.97
N LEU A 6 -9.73 19.45 -5.59
CA LEU A 6 -8.57 19.31 -4.72
C LEU A 6 -8.97 18.78 -3.33
N LEU A 7 -10.04 19.34 -2.75
CA LEU A 7 -10.56 18.91 -1.45
C LEU A 7 -11.02 17.45 -1.47
N GLU A 8 -11.74 17.03 -2.52
CA GLU A 8 -12.14 15.63 -2.66
C GLU A 8 -10.94 14.69 -2.77
N LYS A 9 -9.92 15.04 -3.58
CA LYS A 9 -8.68 14.25 -3.67
C LYS A 9 -7.98 14.14 -2.31
N GLY A 10 -7.83 15.26 -1.60
CA GLY A 10 -7.23 15.29 -0.27
C GLY A 10 -7.99 14.44 0.75
N LYS A 11 -9.33 14.51 0.74
CA LYS A 11 -10.20 13.66 1.56
C LYS A 11 -9.96 12.18 1.29
N TRP A 12 -9.94 11.76 0.03
CA TRP A 12 -9.68 10.37 -0.34
C TRP A 12 -8.27 9.93 0.07
N THR A 13 -7.27 10.80 -0.07
CA THR A 13 -5.92 10.51 0.40
C THR A 13 -5.89 10.24 1.89
N ILE A 14 -6.50 11.13 2.70
CA ILE A 14 -6.54 10.99 4.17
C ILE A 14 -7.32 9.74 4.57
N MET A 15 -8.48 9.49 3.96
CA MET A 15 -9.30 8.32 4.27
C MET A 15 -8.58 7.01 3.99
N ALA A 16 -7.98 6.86 2.81
CA ALA A 16 -7.25 5.64 2.46
C ALA A 16 -6.02 5.42 3.35
N THR A 17 -5.28 6.49 3.68
CA THR A 17 -4.15 6.43 4.62
C THR A 17 -4.61 6.00 6.00
N GLY A 18 -5.66 6.64 6.53
CA GLY A 18 -6.21 6.34 7.86
C GLY A 18 -6.68 4.90 7.98
N PHE A 19 -7.41 4.39 6.97
CA PHE A 19 -7.83 2.99 6.96
C PHE A 19 -6.64 2.02 6.85
N ALA A 20 -5.61 2.35 6.06
CA ALA A 20 -4.41 1.52 5.98
C ALA A 20 -3.69 1.44 7.34
N ILE A 21 -3.58 2.56 8.06
CA ILE A 21 -3.00 2.62 9.41
C ILE A 21 -3.81 1.75 10.39
N VAL A 22 -5.13 1.92 10.43
CA VAL A 22 -6.02 1.13 11.29
C VAL A 22 -5.91 -0.36 10.96
N SER A 23 -5.93 -0.71 9.68
CA SER A 23 -5.76 -2.08 9.21
C SER A 23 -4.42 -2.67 9.67
N SER A 24 -3.37 -1.86 9.70
CA SER A 24 -2.03 -2.31 10.05
C SER A 24 -1.88 -2.56 11.54
N PHE A 25 -2.46 -1.71 12.40
CA PHE A 25 -2.54 -2.01 13.83
C PHE A 25 -3.32 -3.29 14.10
N PHE A 26 -4.46 -3.48 13.44
CA PHE A 26 -5.27 -4.69 13.57
C PHE A 26 -4.47 -5.95 13.18
N PHE A 27 -3.79 -5.93 12.04
CA PHE A 27 -3.02 -7.08 11.58
C PHE A 27 -1.73 -7.30 12.37
N SER A 28 -1.07 -6.25 12.88
CA SER A 28 0.06 -6.38 13.79
C SER A 28 -0.36 -7.04 15.11
N PHE A 29 -1.51 -6.65 15.67
CA PHE A 29 -2.10 -7.32 16.82
C PHE A 29 -2.40 -8.81 16.52
N LEU A 30 -3.01 -9.08 15.36
CA LEU A 30 -3.34 -10.45 14.95
C LEU A 30 -2.10 -11.32 14.74
N LYS A 31 -1.03 -10.79 14.11
CA LYS A 31 0.26 -11.50 13.98
C LYS A 31 0.82 -11.86 15.35
N GLY A 32 0.83 -10.92 16.29
CA GLY A 32 1.27 -11.15 17.67
C GLY A 32 0.45 -12.21 18.39
N TYR A 33 -0.88 -12.17 18.25
CA TYR A 33 -1.78 -13.18 18.83
C TYR A 33 -1.56 -14.59 18.24
N LEU A 34 -1.28 -14.67 16.94
CA LEU A 34 -1.04 -15.93 16.23
C LEU A 34 0.41 -16.44 16.34
N GLY A 35 1.31 -15.69 17.01
CA GLY A 35 2.72 -16.03 17.11
C GLY A 35 3.48 -15.98 15.78
N VAL A 36 2.99 -15.19 14.81
CA VAL A 36 3.66 -14.97 13.52
C VAL A 36 4.75 -13.91 13.71
N ASP A 37 5.96 -14.21 13.25
CA ASP A 37 7.09 -13.28 13.33
C ASP A 37 6.75 -11.95 12.61
N THR A 38 6.93 -10.84 13.32
CA THR A 38 6.67 -9.48 12.83
C THR A 38 7.89 -8.84 12.16
N GLY A 39 9.02 -9.55 12.12
CA GLY A 39 10.30 -9.03 11.65
C GLY A 39 10.98 -8.15 12.70
N SER A 40 12.31 -8.04 12.60
CA SER A 40 13.13 -7.27 13.54
C SER A 40 13.37 -5.85 13.03
N ALA A 41 12.95 -4.86 13.81
CA ALA A 41 13.25 -3.45 13.56
C ALA A 41 14.76 -3.17 13.56
N GLU A 42 15.52 -3.89 14.39
CA GLU A 42 16.98 -3.80 14.44
C GLU A 42 17.60 -4.17 13.08
N GLN A 43 17.13 -5.26 12.45
CA GLN A 43 17.61 -5.65 11.11
C GLN A 43 17.30 -4.60 10.03
N VAL A 44 16.15 -3.93 10.14
CA VAL A 44 15.79 -2.84 9.24
C VAL A 44 16.70 -1.63 9.46
N ASN A 45 16.94 -1.24 10.70
CA ASN A 45 17.80 -0.12 11.05
C ASN A 45 19.24 -0.34 10.60
N THR A 46 19.82 -1.53 10.82
CA THR A 46 21.17 -1.87 10.34
C THR A 46 21.27 -1.75 8.81
N LYS A 47 20.25 -2.20 8.05
CA LYS A 47 20.24 -2.06 6.58
C LYS A 47 20.22 -0.59 6.16
N ILE A 48 19.48 0.26 6.87
CA ILE A 48 19.41 1.70 6.58
C ILE A 48 20.74 2.39 6.90
N GLU A 49 21.39 2.05 8.01
CA GLU A 49 22.72 2.57 8.36
C GLU A 49 23.77 2.22 7.30
N LEU A 50 23.71 1.00 6.76
CA LEU A 50 24.59 0.56 5.67
C LEU A 50 24.28 1.27 4.34
N ASN A 51 23.00 1.53 4.06
CA ASN A 51 22.58 2.17 2.83
C ASN A 51 21.22 2.87 2.97
N PHE A 52 21.24 4.20 2.88
CA PHE A 52 20.06 5.07 2.92
C PHE A 52 18.97 4.71 1.88
N PHE A 53 19.31 4.03 0.79
CA PHE A 53 18.33 3.55 -0.19
C PHE A 53 17.33 2.55 0.39
N TYR A 54 17.67 1.80 1.47
CA TYR A 54 16.71 0.95 2.17
C TYR A 54 15.58 1.74 2.84
N LEU A 55 15.74 3.05 3.03
CA LEU A 55 14.69 3.96 3.48
C LEU A 55 13.92 4.58 2.32
N VAL A 56 14.65 5.16 1.36
CA VAL A 56 14.06 5.96 0.27
C VAL A 56 13.22 5.11 -0.67
N VAL A 57 13.68 3.89 -0.99
CA VAL A 57 13.01 3.04 -1.97
C VAL A 57 11.62 2.63 -1.47
N PRO A 58 11.44 2.02 -0.28
CA PRO A 58 10.11 1.58 0.17
C PRO A 58 9.16 2.74 0.48
N ILE A 59 9.68 3.91 0.88
CA ILE A 59 8.84 5.06 1.22
C ILE A 59 8.41 5.85 -0.01
N LEU A 60 9.27 6.02 -1.02
CA LEU A 60 9.01 6.92 -2.15
C LEU A 60 8.94 6.19 -3.49
N LEU A 61 9.98 5.46 -3.87
CA LEU A 61 10.11 4.92 -5.23
C LEU A 61 9.18 3.73 -5.47
N ALA A 62 9.13 2.79 -4.52
CA ALA A 62 8.31 1.59 -4.63
C ALA A 62 6.80 1.94 -4.71
N PRO A 63 6.22 2.79 -3.85
CA PRO A 63 4.81 3.18 -3.97
C PRO A 63 4.46 3.78 -5.33
N ILE A 64 5.35 4.58 -5.93
CA ILE A 64 5.10 5.13 -7.27
C ILE A 64 5.01 4.00 -8.29
N ILE A 65 5.99 3.10 -8.32
CA ILE A 65 6.07 1.99 -9.29
C ILE A 65 4.90 1.02 -9.09
N GLU A 66 4.65 0.61 -7.85
CA GLU A 66 3.60 -0.33 -7.48
C GLU A 66 2.23 0.21 -7.88
N GLU A 67 1.89 1.45 -7.54
CA GLU A 67 0.59 1.99 -7.88
C GLU A 67 0.40 2.11 -9.40
N TRP A 68 1.45 2.44 -10.16
CA TRP A 68 1.40 2.39 -11.63
C TRP A 68 1.06 0.98 -12.15
N ILE A 69 1.73 -0.05 -11.63
CA ILE A 69 1.54 -1.44 -12.05
C ILE A 69 0.14 -1.92 -11.64
N PHE A 70 -0.23 -1.78 -10.37
CA PHE A 70 -1.39 -2.44 -9.77
C PHE A 70 -2.70 -1.66 -9.90
N ARG A 71 -2.69 -0.39 -10.33
CA ARG A 71 -3.92 0.39 -10.62
C ARG A 71 -4.21 0.54 -12.10
N LYS A 72 -3.16 0.62 -12.92
CA LYS A 72 -3.29 0.81 -14.37
C LYS A 72 -2.92 -0.45 -15.13
N ILE A 73 -1.62 -0.79 -15.16
CA ILE A 73 -1.08 -1.75 -16.13
C ILE A 73 -1.75 -3.12 -15.97
N LEU A 74 -1.74 -3.67 -14.75
CA LEU A 74 -2.21 -5.02 -14.50
C LEU A 74 -3.74 -5.14 -14.62
N PRO A 75 -4.58 -4.29 -13.99
CA PRO A 75 -6.03 -4.36 -14.20
C PRO A 75 -6.48 -4.14 -15.66
N ILE A 76 -5.80 -3.27 -16.42
CA ILE A 76 -6.10 -3.05 -17.84
C ILE A 76 -5.66 -4.27 -18.67
N GLY A 77 -4.45 -4.79 -18.43
CA GLY A 77 -3.94 -5.98 -19.11
C GLY A 77 -4.83 -7.21 -18.88
N LEU A 78 -5.32 -7.40 -17.65
CA LEU A 78 -6.32 -8.42 -17.35
C LEU A 78 -7.63 -8.20 -18.12
N GLY A 79 -8.09 -6.96 -18.21
CA GLY A 79 -9.27 -6.61 -19.02
C GLY A 79 -9.13 -6.93 -20.50
N VAL A 80 -7.93 -6.73 -21.06
CA VAL A 80 -7.62 -7.05 -22.46
C VAL A 80 -7.49 -8.56 -22.68
N LEU A 81 -6.86 -9.27 -21.74
CA LEU A 81 -6.62 -10.71 -21.85
C LEU A 81 -7.90 -11.54 -21.68
N PHE A 82 -8.84 -11.07 -20.87
CA PHE A 82 -10.07 -11.78 -20.53
C PHE A 82 -11.30 -10.97 -20.96
N GLU A 83 -11.83 -11.25 -22.16
CA GLU A 83 -12.92 -10.47 -22.81
C GLU A 83 -14.18 -10.19 -21.97
N ARG A 84 -14.44 -10.98 -20.91
CA ARG A 84 -15.62 -10.85 -20.04
C ARG A 84 -15.30 -10.57 -18.58
N ILE A 85 -14.04 -10.26 -18.24
CA ILE A 85 -13.70 -9.92 -16.86
C ILE A 85 -14.27 -8.54 -16.52
N ASN A 86 -15.03 -8.46 -15.43
CA ASN A 86 -15.48 -7.16 -14.94
C ASN A 86 -14.34 -6.42 -14.22
N ARG A 87 -14.42 -5.09 -14.17
CA ARG A 87 -13.39 -4.22 -13.59
C ARG A 87 -13.07 -4.59 -12.13
N THR A 88 -14.09 -4.90 -11.34
CA THR A 88 -13.92 -5.26 -9.92
C THR A 88 -13.10 -6.54 -9.75
N VAL A 89 -13.38 -7.58 -10.54
CA VAL A 89 -12.64 -8.84 -10.49
C VAL A 89 -11.19 -8.63 -10.94
N ALA A 90 -10.94 -7.84 -11.99
CA ALA A 90 -9.59 -7.50 -12.42
C ALA A 90 -8.79 -6.79 -11.31
N ILE A 91 -9.42 -5.87 -10.57
CA ILE A 91 -8.80 -5.18 -9.42
C ILE A 91 -8.52 -6.16 -8.27
N ILE A 92 -9.47 -7.05 -7.93
CA ILE A 92 -9.27 -8.05 -6.87
C ILE A 92 -8.10 -8.96 -7.21
N ILE A 93 -8.02 -9.46 -8.44
CA ILE A 93 -6.90 -10.29 -8.90
C ILE A 93 -5.58 -9.51 -8.85
N ALA A 94 -5.57 -8.26 -9.33
CA ALA A 94 -4.37 -7.42 -9.28
C ALA A 94 -3.87 -7.20 -7.85
N ASN A 95 -4.78 -6.97 -6.89
CA ASN A 95 -4.42 -6.83 -5.47
C ASN A 95 -4.01 -8.15 -4.82
N GLY A 96 -4.56 -9.29 -5.26
CA GLY A 96 -4.08 -10.60 -4.87
C GLY A 96 -2.63 -10.82 -5.30
N ILE A 97 -2.30 -10.46 -6.54
CA ILE A 97 -0.92 -10.52 -7.05
C ILE A 97 -0.02 -9.53 -6.30
N PHE A 98 -0.49 -8.30 -6.04
CA PHE A 98 0.23 -7.32 -5.21
C PHE A 98 0.61 -7.90 -3.85
N ALA A 99 -0.32 -8.56 -3.17
CA ALA A 99 -0.05 -9.19 -1.90
C ALA A 99 0.96 -10.35 -2.02
N ALA A 100 0.85 -11.16 -3.07
CA ALA A 100 1.73 -12.30 -3.30
C ALA A 100 3.19 -11.90 -3.57
N VAL A 101 3.44 -10.79 -4.28
CA VAL A 101 4.82 -10.32 -4.58
C VAL A 101 5.56 -9.73 -3.37
N HIS A 102 4.88 -9.59 -2.23
CA HIS A 102 5.53 -9.24 -0.96
C HIS A 102 6.20 -10.43 -0.28
N PHE A 103 5.97 -11.66 -0.77
CA PHE A 103 6.57 -12.89 -0.25
C PHE A 103 6.40 -13.11 1.26
N ASP A 104 5.31 -12.58 1.82
CA ASP A 104 4.88 -12.82 3.20
C ASP A 104 3.71 -13.82 3.20
N TRP A 105 3.84 -14.90 3.97
CA TRP A 105 2.76 -15.87 4.14
C TRP A 105 1.52 -15.22 4.77
N PHE A 106 1.70 -14.23 5.63
CA PHE A 106 0.62 -13.43 6.19
C PHE A 106 0.30 -12.25 5.24
N PHE A 107 -0.23 -12.59 4.06
CA PHE A 107 -0.41 -11.64 2.95
C PHE A 107 -1.57 -10.63 3.13
N PHE A 108 -2.45 -10.84 4.12
CA PHE A 108 -3.67 -10.05 4.32
C PHE A 108 -3.46 -8.52 4.42
N PRO A 109 -2.44 -8.00 5.15
CA PRO A 109 -2.22 -6.55 5.24
C PRO A 109 -1.96 -5.93 3.87
N TYR A 110 -1.15 -6.59 3.05
CA TYR A 110 -0.83 -6.14 1.69
C TYR A 110 -2.06 -6.17 0.79
N PHE A 111 -2.86 -7.23 0.87
CA PHE A 111 -4.08 -7.36 0.08
C PHE A 111 -5.11 -6.28 0.43
N ILE A 112 -5.35 -6.05 1.72
CA ILE A 112 -6.31 -5.05 2.19
C ILE A 112 -5.83 -3.64 1.86
N ASN A 113 -4.57 -3.31 2.09
CA ASN A 113 -4.03 -2.00 1.73
C ASN A 113 -4.08 -1.77 0.21
N GLY A 114 -3.72 -2.77 -0.60
CA GLY A 114 -3.87 -2.71 -2.05
C GLY A 114 -5.31 -2.45 -2.49
N CYS A 115 -6.30 -3.08 -1.83
CA CYS A 115 -7.72 -2.80 -2.06
C CYS A 115 -8.13 -1.37 -1.67
N LEU A 116 -7.62 -0.84 -0.55
CA LEU A 116 -7.88 0.55 -0.13
C LEU A 116 -7.32 1.57 -1.11
N TYR A 117 -6.09 1.34 -1.60
CA TYR A 117 -5.49 2.20 -2.63
C TYR A 117 -6.24 2.10 -3.95
N ALA A 118 -6.62 0.89 -4.39
CA ALA A 118 -7.48 0.71 -5.56
C ALA A 118 -8.83 1.44 -5.42
N TRP A 119 -9.45 1.39 -4.24
CA TRP A 119 -10.69 2.10 -3.97
C TRP A 119 -10.53 3.63 -4.10
N SER A 120 -9.46 4.19 -3.53
CA SER A 120 -9.16 5.62 -3.67
C SER A 120 -8.91 6.03 -5.13
N TYR A 121 -8.28 5.15 -5.93
CA TYR A 121 -8.08 5.37 -7.35
C TYR A 121 -9.40 5.36 -8.12
N GLU A 122 -10.24 4.35 -7.94
CA GLU A 122 -11.52 4.22 -8.64
C GLU A 122 -12.49 5.37 -8.29
N LYS A 123 -12.36 5.97 -7.09
CA LYS A 123 -13.17 7.12 -6.68
C LYS A 123 -12.69 8.45 -7.22
N THR A 124 -11.39 8.58 -7.52
CA THR A 124 -10.79 9.87 -7.90
C THR A 124 -10.32 9.94 -9.35
N GLY A 125 -10.09 8.78 -9.98
CA GLY A 125 -9.48 8.67 -11.31
C GLY A 125 -8.04 9.21 -11.37
N ASP A 126 -7.41 9.52 -10.24
CA ASP A 126 -6.09 10.15 -10.17
C ASP A 126 -5.12 9.27 -9.41
N LEU A 127 -4.06 8.83 -10.09
CA LEU A 127 -3.03 7.96 -9.52
C LEU A 127 -2.23 8.65 -8.40
N LYS A 128 -2.20 9.99 -8.37
CA LYS A 128 -1.54 10.73 -7.29
C LYS A 128 -2.17 10.46 -5.93
N VAL A 129 -3.48 10.18 -5.89
CA VAL A 129 -4.23 9.93 -4.65
C VAL A 129 -3.74 8.66 -3.94
N PRO A 130 -3.77 7.46 -4.56
CA PRO A 130 -3.25 6.25 -3.93
C PRO A 130 -1.74 6.31 -3.72
N ILE A 131 -0.96 6.91 -4.63
CA ILE A 131 0.50 7.08 -4.44
C ILE A 131 0.76 7.85 -3.15
N LEU A 132 0.10 9.00 -2.96
CA LEU A 132 0.32 9.81 -1.78
C LEU A 132 -0.17 9.08 -0.51
N SER A 133 -1.30 8.38 -0.57
CA SER A 133 -1.77 7.56 0.55
C SER A 133 -0.78 6.47 0.95
N HIS A 134 -0.19 5.80 -0.03
CA HIS A 134 0.77 4.73 0.18
C HIS A 134 2.09 5.27 0.75
N ILE A 135 2.61 6.38 0.22
CA ILE A 135 3.79 7.08 0.76
C ILE A 135 3.55 7.51 2.21
N LEU A 136 2.39 8.13 2.51
CA LEU A 136 2.04 8.58 3.85
C LEU A 136 1.93 7.42 4.83
N TYR A 137 1.32 6.32 4.41
CA TYR A 137 1.24 5.09 5.20
C TYR A 137 2.63 4.50 5.49
N ASN A 138 3.49 4.34 4.47
CA ASN A 138 4.84 3.78 4.66
C ASN A 138 5.70 4.70 5.55
N SER A 139 5.57 6.01 5.38
CA SER A 139 6.25 7.00 6.24
C SER A 139 5.79 6.90 7.69
N PHE A 140 4.48 6.73 7.91
CA PHE A 140 3.92 6.54 9.25
C PHE A 140 4.44 5.26 9.90
N VAL A 141 4.42 4.13 9.20
CA VAL A 141 4.94 2.86 9.72
C VAL A 141 6.41 3.01 10.09
N PHE A 142 7.22 3.57 9.19
CA PHE A 142 8.64 3.80 9.47
C PHE A 142 8.87 4.67 10.71
N PHE A 143 8.14 5.79 10.83
CA PHE A 143 8.25 6.69 11.96
C PHE A 143 7.88 6.01 13.29
N VAL A 144 6.75 5.30 13.32
CA VAL A 144 6.30 4.58 14.52
C VAL A 144 7.28 3.49 14.92
N THR A 145 7.74 2.68 13.95
CA THR A 145 8.75 1.65 14.22
C THR A 145 10.07 2.27 14.68
N SER A 146 10.48 3.42 14.14
CA SER A 146 11.72 4.07 14.59
C SER A 146 11.64 4.54 16.04
N ILE A 147 10.47 5.04 16.49
CA ILE A 147 10.27 5.49 17.87
C ILE A 147 10.15 4.32 18.86
N LEU A 148 9.48 3.24 18.46
CA LEU A 148 9.26 2.09 19.36
C LEU A 148 10.53 1.28 19.62
N TYR A 149 11.54 1.40 18.76
CA TYR A 149 12.78 0.62 18.79
C TYR A 149 14.04 1.50 18.88
N SER A 150 13.90 2.78 19.24
CA SER A 150 14.99 3.70 19.63
C SER A 150 15.23 3.67 21.14
#